data_AF-A0A6B3N062-F1
#
_entry.id   AF-A0A6B3N062-F1
#
_cell.length_a   1.000
_cell.length_b   1.000
_cell.length_c   1.000
_cell.angle_alpha   90.00
_cell.angle_beta   90.00
_cell.angle_gamma   90.00
#
_symmetry.space_group_name_H-M   'P 1'
#
loop_
_entity.id
_entity.type
_entity.pdbx_description
1 polymer ?
#
loop_
_entity_poly.entity_id
_entity_poly.type
_entity_poly.pdbx_seq_one_letter_code
_entity_poly.pdbx_strand_id
1 'polypeptide(L)'
;MAQLHLELHPLKTFIGRISRGFDFLGYWFSPQGLSVAGKTIERMLEKVRRLYEQGASSGRILSYQLQWGRWVRTGLDGVFGVGVRSGFDRLVFPSLGSRCVTRCDAVG
;
A
#
# COMPACT_ATOMS: atom_id res chain seq x y z
N MET A 1 -20.51 28.88 3.30
CA MET A 1 -19.15 28.35 3.03
C MET A 1 -18.23 29.44 2.44
N ALA A 2 -18.28 30.66 2.97
CA ALA A 2 -17.58 31.81 2.39
C ALA A 2 -16.76 32.55 3.46
N GLN A 3 -15.83 31.83 4.11
CA GLN A 3 -14.92 32.43 5.09
C GLN A 3 -13.45 32.05 4.88
N LEU A 4 -13.17 31.11 3.97
CA LEU A 4 -11.85 30.91 3.38
C LEU A 4 -11.95 31.26 1.89
N HIS A 5 -11.07 32.12 1.39
CA HIS A 5 -10.93 32.47 -0.03
C HIS A 5 -10.28 31.31 -0.82
N LEU A 6 -10.88 30.12 -0.75
CA LEU A 6 -10.40 28.91 -1.42
C LEU A 6 -11.50 28.36 -2.32
N GLU A 7 -11.14 28.11 -3.57
CA GLU A 7 -12.00 27.46 -4.55
C GLU A 7 -11.55 26.03 -4.80
N LEU A 8 -12.54 25.17 -5.04
CA LEU A 8 -12.32 23.75 -5.27
C LEU A 8 -11.99 23.52 -6.75
N HIS A 9 -10.83 22.92 -7.04
CA HIS A 9 -10.40 22.71 -8.43
C HIS A 9 -11.21 21.58 -9.11
N PRO A 10 -11.97 21.84 -10.20
CA PRO A 10 -12.98 20.93 -10.72
C PRO A 10 -12.44 19.57 -11.18
N LEU A 11 -11.21 19.51 -11.70
CA LEU A 11 -10.60 18.24 -12.14
C LEU A 11 -10.00 17.40 -11.00
N LYS A 12 -9.76 18.00 -9.82
CA LYS A 12 -9.12 17.30 -8.70
C LYS A 12 -10.13 16.81 -7.67
N THR A 13 -11.42 17.07 -7.90
CA THR A 13 -12.46 16.85 -6.92
C THR A 13 -13.49 15.88 -7.45
N PHE A 14 -13.50 14.72 -6.81
CA PHE A 14 -14.46 13.68 -7.06
C PHE A 14 -15.37 13.56 -5.85
N ILE A 15 -16.65 13.94 -6.02
CA ILE A 15 -17.70 13.70 -5.04
C ILE A 15 -18.57 12.60 -5.62
N GLY A 16 -18.37 11.37 -5.17
CA GLY A 16 -19.04 10.19 -5.71
C GLY A 16 -19.11 9.05 -4.71
N ARG A 17 -19.86 8.01 -5.06
CA ARG A 17 -20.03 6.82 -4.21
C ARG A 17 -18.74 6.00 -4.15
N ILE A 18 -18.46 5.43 -2.98
CA ILE A 18 -17.35 4.48 -2.75
C ILE A 18 -17.44 3.27 -3.70
N SER A 19 -18.63 2.96 -4.22
CA SER A 19 -18.85 1.87 -5.19
C SER A 19 -17.99 1.96 -6.45
N ARG A 20 -17.60 3.16 -6.89
CA ARG A 20 -16.69 3.34 -8.03
C ARG A 20 -15.21 3.16 -7.66
N GLY A 21 -14.92 3.24 -6.37
CA GLY A 21 -13.58 3.30 -5.81
C GLY A 21 -12.87 4.62 -6.09
N PHE A 22 -11.86 4.93 -5.27
CA PHE A 22 -11.03 6.12 -5.43
C PHE A 22 -9.67 5.95 -4.75
N ASP A 23 -8.69 6.70 -5.25
CA ASP A 23 -7.35 6.79 -4.66
C ASP A 23 -7.33 7.86 -3.56
N PHE A 24 -6.82 7.52 -2.37
CA PHE A 24 -6.56 8.47 -1.30
C PHE A 24 -5.29 8.10 -0.52
N LEU A 25 -4.39 9.07 -0.36
CA LEU A 25 -3.09 8.93 0.34
C LEU A 25 -2.24 7.72 -0.09
N GLY A 26 -2.38 7.30 -1.34
CA GLY A 26 -1.64 6.17 -1.90
C GLY A 26 -2.31 4.81 -1.72
N TYR A 27 -3.53 4.77 -1.20
CA TYR A 27 -4.39 3.60 -1.13
C TYR A 27 -5.58 3.71 -2.07
N TRP A 28 -6.07 2.56 -2.53
CA TRP A 28 -7.30 2.42 -3.31
C TRP A 28 -8.42 1.91 -2.41
N PHE A 29 -9.46 2.74 -2.28
CA PHE A 29 -10.68 2.41 -1.56
C PHE A 29 -11.68 1.77 -2.51
N SER A 30 -12.31 0.69 -2.08
CA SER A 30 -13.37 0.00 -2.82
C SER A 30 -14.38 -0.61 -1.84
N PRO A 31 -15.58 -1.00 -2.31
CA PRO A 31 -16.52 -1.75 -1.47
C PRO A 31 -15.95 -3.06 -0.92
N GLN A 32 -14.96 -3.63 -1.61
CA GLN A 32 -14.28 -4.86 -1.22
C GLN A 32 -13.18 -4.62 -0.18
N GLY A 33 -12.90 -3.37 0.18
CA GLY A 33 -11.92 -2.99 1.19
C GLY A 33 -10.83 -2.06 0.66
N LEU A 34 -9.78 -1.95 1.47
CA LEU A 34 -8.61 -1.10 1.25
C LEU A 34 -7.47 -1.90 0.59
N SER A 35 -6.83 -1.31 -0.40
CA SER A 35 -5.65 -1.87 -1.07
C SER A 35 -4.66 -0.76 -1.41
N VAL A 36 -3.45 -1.09 -1.85
CA VAL A 36 -2.48 -0.08 -2.31
C VAL A 36 -2.91 0.43 -3.68
N ALA A 37 -2.87 1.75 -3.90
CA ALA A 37 -3.17 2.31 -5.21
C ALA A 37 -2.10 1.89 -6.23
N GLY A 38 -2.53 1.54 -7.45
CA GLY A 38 -1.61 1.13 -8.53
C GLY A 38 -0.51 2.16 -8.81
N LYS A 39 -0.88 3.45 -8.81
CA LYS A 39 0.06 4.57 -8.97
C LYS A 39 1.14 4.62 -7.88
N THR A 40 0.83 4.17 -6.67
CA THR A 40 1.81 4.12 -5.57
C THR A 40 2.85 3.03 -5.82
N ILE A 41 2.43 1.90 -6.38
CA ILE A 41 3.32 0.80 -6.77
C ILE A 41 4.23 1.25 -7.92
N GLU A 42 3.66 1.85 -8.97
CA GLU A 42 4.41 2.39 -10.11
C GLU A 42 5.51 3.37 -9.66
N ARG A 43 5.16 4.32 -8.78
CA ARG A 43 6.12 5.28 -8.22
C ARG A 43 7.24 4.62 -7.42
N MET A 44 6.93 3.56 -6.68
CA MET A 44 7.94 2.80 -5.94
C MET A 44 8.92 2.11 -6.91
N LEU A 45 8.40 1.45 -7.95
CA LEU A 45 9.22 0.79 -8.97
C LEU A 45 10.10 1.80 -9.71
N GLU A 46 9.55 2.94 -10.11
CA GLU A 46 10.31 4.03 -10.72
C GLU A 46 11.43 4.52 -9.80
N LYS A 47 11.17 4.65 -8.49
CA LYS A 47 12.18 5.09 -7.53
C LYS A 47 13.30 4.06 -7.39
N VAL A 48 12.97 2.77 -7.32
CA VAL A 48 13.95 1.68 -7.29
C VAL A 48 14.81 1.70 -8.57
N ARG A 49 14.17 1.83 -9.73
CA ARG A 49 14.86 1.93 -11.02
C ARG A 49 15.83 3.11 -11.06
N ARG A 50 15.39 4.30 -10.62
CA ARG A 50 16.26 5.49 -10.55
C ARG A 50 17.43 5.30 -9.60
N LEU A 51 17.23 4.66 -8.44
CA LEU A 51 18.32 4.36 -7.50
C LEU A 51 19.35 3.43 -8.13
N TYR A 52 18.89 2.41 -8.86
CA TYR A 52 19.76 1.50 -9.60
C TYR A 52 20.56 2.24 -10.68
N GLU A 53 19.89 3.06 -11.50
CA GLU A 53 20.53 3.86 -12.56
C GLU A 53 21.54 4.89 -12.01
N GLN A 54 21.32 5.37 -10.79
CA GLN A 54 22.23 6.29 -10.08
C GLN A 54 23.42 5.58 -9.40
N GLY A 55 23.54 4.25 -9.52
CA GLY A 55 24.60 3.48 -8.89
C GLY A 55 24.47 3.38 -7.37
N ALA A 56 23.25 3.46 -6.82
CA ALA A 56 23.04 3.25 -5.40
C ALA A 56 23.45 1.82 -4.99
N SER A 57 24.01 1.69 -3.79
CA SER A 57 24.36 0.38 -3.26
C SER A 57 23.12 -0.50 -3.05
N SER A 58 23.28 -1.81 -3.17
CA SER A 58 22.20 -2.78 -2.95
C SER A 58 21.56 -2.60 -1.56
N GLY A 59 22.36 -2.31 -0.54
CA GLY A 59 21.85 -2.03 0.82
C GLY A 59 20.95 -0.79 0.90
N ARG A 60 21.22 0.24 0.09
CA ARG A 60 20.37 1.44 0.00
C ARG A 60 19.06 1.19 -0.74
N ILE A 61 19.06 0.29 -1.72
CA ILE A 61 17.86 -0.14 -2.46
C ILE A 61 16.97 -1.07 -1.61
N LEU A 62 17.57 -1.91 -0.76
CA LEU A 62 16.90 -2.82 0.18
C LEU A 62 16.33 -2.13 1.41
N SER A 63 17.11 -1.24 2.05
CA SER A 63 16.54 -0.07 2.75
C SER A 63 15.66 0.69 1.74
N TYR A 64 14.89 1.73 1.98
CA TYR A 64 13.87 2.15 0.98
C TYR A 64 12.79 1.09 0.69
N GLN A 65 13.05 -0.05 0.02
CA GLN A 65 12.05 -1.09 -0.20
C GLN A 65 11.43 -1.58 1.12
N LEU A 66 12.26 -1.85 2.14
CA LEU A 66 11.79 -2.26 3.47
C LEU A 66 10.99 -1.15 4.17
N GLN A 67 11.43 0.10 4.09
CA GLN A 67 10.77 1.25 4.72
C GLN A 67 9.45 1.58 4.04
N TRP A 68 9.41 1.52 2.71
CA TRP A 68 8.18 1.66 1.93
C TRP A 68 7.20 0.53 2.26
N GLY A 69 7.68 -0.72 2.35
CA GLY A 69 6.84 -1.85 2.76
C GLY A 69 6.33 -1.76 4.21
N ARG A 70 7.10 -1.16 5.13
CA ARG A 70 6.61 -0.85 6.48
C ARG A 70 5.51 0.22 6.43
N TRP A 71 5.71 1.30 5.69
CA TRP A 71 4.71 2.37 5.53
C TRP A 71 3.39 1.84 4.95
N VAL A 72 3.45 1.00 3.92
CA VAL A 72 2.27 0.35 3.33
C VAL A 72 1.52 -0.50 4.36
N ARG A 73 2.24 -1.36 5.10
CA ARG A 73 1.61 -2.25 6.09
C ARG A 73 0.95 -1.48 7.22
N THR A 74 1.62 -0.45 7.74
CA THR A 74 1.04 0.37 8.82
C THR A 74 -0.29 1.04 8.43
N GLY A 75 -0.54 1.28 7.14
CA GLY A 75 -1.84 1.80 6.69
C GLY A 75 -2.89 0.73 6.37
N LEU A 76 -2.50 -0.53 6.20
CA LEU A 76 -3.40 -1.65 5.92
C LEU A 76 -3.79 -2.45 7.18
N ASP A 77 -2.92 -2.52 8.19
CA ASP A 77 -3.10 -3.31 9.41
C ASP A 77 -4.26 -2.79 10.31
N GLY A 78 -4.88 -1.65 9.96
CA GLY A 78 -6.01 -1.05 10.70
C GLY A 78 -7.40 -1.24 10.06
N VAL A 79 -7.54 -1.90 8.90
CA VAL A 79 -8.80 -1.93 8.14
C VAL A 79 -9.26 -3.37 7.88
N PHE A 80 -10.32 -3.80 8.57
CA PHE A 80 -10.99 -5.09 8.34
C PHE A 80 -11.50 -5.20 6.89
N GLY A 81 -11.21 -6.33 6.23
CA GLY A 81 -11.72 -6.66 4.89
C GLY A 81 -10.71 -6.56 3.74
N VAL A 82 -9.46 -7.00 3.93
CA VAL A 82 -8.43 -6.91 2.88
C VAL A 82 -8.68 -7.95 1.77
N GLY A 83 -9.35 -7.54 0.70
CA GLY A 83 -9.26 -8.18 -0.61
C GLY A 83 -7.95 -7.77 -1.30
N VAL A 84 -6.88 -8.55 -1.13
CA VAL A 84 -5.59 -8.31 -1.80
C VAL A 84 -5.80 -8.46 -3.31
N ARG A 85 -6.00 -7.35 -4.02
CA ARG A 85 -5.93 -7.34 -5.49
C ARG A 85 -4.46 -7.50 -5.90
N SER A 86 -4.13 -8.74 -6.23
CA SER A 86 -3.05 -9.23 -7.11
C SER A 86 -1.60 -8.84 -6.80
N GLY A 87 -0.81 -9.87 -6.47
CA GLY A 87 0.56 -10.04 -6.97
C GLY A 87 1.69 -9.38 -6.18
N PHE A 88 1.40 -8.38 -5.35
CA PHE A 88 2.46 -7.62 -4.68
C PHE A 88 3.19 -8.41 -3.58
N ASP A 89 2.47 -9.27 -2.85
CA ASP A 89 3.07 -10.20 -1.87
C ASP A 89 4.20 -11.04 -2.47
N ARG A 90 4.05 -11.47 -3.73
CA ARG A 90 5.00 -12.39 -4.39
C ARG A 90 6.31 -11.73 -4.81
N LEU A 91 6.30 -10.41 -5.04
CA LEU A 91 7.47 -9.68 -5.56
C LEU A 91 8.33 -9.06 -4.45
N VAL A 92 7.77 -8.87 -3.25
CA VAL A 92 8.50 -8.32 -2.09
C VAL A 92 8.68 -9.37 -0.97
N PHE A 93 7.85 -10.41 -0.90
CA PHE A 93 7.90 -11.43 0.15
C PHE A 93 7.81 -12.86 -0.40
N PRO A 94 8.93 -13.54 -0.72
CA PRO A 94 8.91 -14.96 -1.05
C PRO A 94 8.58 -15.89 0.13
N SER A 95 8.55 -15.40 1.38
CA SER A 95 8.43 -16.28 2.54
C SER A 95 7.83 -15.63 3.78
N LEU A 96 6.54 -15.30 3.76
CA LEU A 96 5.72 -15.27 4.99
C LEU A 96 4.39 -15.98 4.73
N GLY A 97 4.50 -17.23 4.26
CA GLY A 97 3.38 -18.11 4.01
C GLY A 97 3.73 -19.55 4.36
N SER A 98 3.92 -19.84 5.65
CA SER A 98 3.55 -21.12 6.26
C SER A 98 3.61 -21.01 7.78
N ARG A 99 2.42 -21.07 8.37
CA ARG A 99 2.09 -21.34 9.77
C ARG A 99 3.22 -21.93 10.60
N CYS A 100 3.52 -21.30 11.73
CA CYS A 100 3.96 -21.98 12.95
C CYS A 100 3.71 -21.09 14.17
N VAL A 101 2.45 -20.97 14.59
CA VAL A 101 2.00 -20.54 15.94
C VAL A 101 0.57 -21.11 16.05
N THR A 102 0.12 -21.91 17.00
CA THR A 102 0.62 -22.51 18.26
C THR A 102 -0.46 -23.54 18.65
N ARG A 103 -0.09 -24.63 19.32
CA ARG A 103 -0.97 -25.18 20.36
C ARG A 103 -0.16 -26.00 21.37
N CYS A 104 0.21 -25.37 22.48
CA CYS A 104 0.15 -26.08 23.75
C CYS A 104 -1.32 -26.31 24.04
N ASP A 105 -1.76 -27.56 24.12
CA ASP A 105 -2.81 -28.00 25.02
C ASP A 105 -2.33 -29.32 25.61
N ALA A 106 -2.24 -29.35 26.93
CA ALA A 106 -2.07 -30.55 27.72
C ALA A 106 -3.30 -31.45 27.57
N VAL A 107 -3.10 -32.78 27.60
CA VAL A 107 -3.87 -33.81 28.32
C VAL A 107 -3.37 -35.18 27.84
N GLY A 108 -2.92 -36.02 28.76
CA GLY A 108 -2.59 -37.43 28.54
C GLY A 108 -1.27 -37.84 29.17
#